data_AF-A0A1S2K6C2-F1
#
_entry.id   AF-A0A1S2K6C2-F1
#
_cell.length_a   1.000
_cell.length_b   1.000
_cell.length_c   1.000
_cell.angle_alpha   90.00
_cell.angle_beta   90.00
_cell.angle_gamma   90.00
#
_symmetry.space_group_name_H-M   'P 1'
#
loop_
_entity.id
_entity.type
_entity.pdbx_description
1 polymer ?
#
loop_
_entity_poly.entity_id
_entity_poly.type
_entity_poly.pdbx_seq_one_letter_code
_entity_poly.pdbx_strand_id
1 'polypeptide(L)'
;MTVDPDALHSSWDRTRRHLAAARTHLASLPGVDLSAPAEFLEYNELGLAFDSLVDLAVDLDLPLAFWQHMDRAAREMRLYSDALHKPHLTAADHCLRRLAAASEPE
;
A
#
# COMPACT_ATOMS: atom_id res chain seq x y z
N MET A 1 23.12 -3.63 14.55
CA MET A 1 22.03 -2.75 14.99
C MET A 1 20.83 -3.64 15.28
N THR A 2 20.51 -3.91 16.54
CA THR A 2 19.36 -4.73 16.93
C THR A 2 18.08 -3.92 16.73
N VAL A 3 17.15 -4.44 15.93
CA VAL A 3 15.83 -3.82 15.73
C VAL A 3 15.06 -3.94 17.04
N ASP A 4 14.58 -2.82 17.54
CA ASP A 4 13.71 -2.77 18.72
C ASP A 4 12.36 -3.46 18.38
N PRO A 5 11.96 -4.51 19.13
CA PRO A 5 10.76 -5.29 18.80
C PRO A 5 9.45 -4.50 18.99
N ASP A 6 9.40 -3.54 19.92
CA ASP A 6 8.25 -2.66 20.11
C ASP A 6 8.11 -1.65 18.96
N ALA A 7 9.24 -1.13 18.49
CA ALA A 7 9.27 -0.27 17.30
C ALA A 7 8.82 -1.01 16.03
N LEU A 8 9.18 -2.30 15.90
CA LEU A 8 8.77 -3.14 14.78
C LEU A 8 7.26 -3.43 14.82
N HIS A 9 6.72 -3.87 15.96
CA HIS A 9 5.27 -4.08 16.12
C HIS A 9 4.47 -2.81 15.87
N SER A 10 4.96 -1.67 16.34
CA SER A 10 4.33 -0.37 16.10
C SER A 10 4.31 0.00 14.60
N SER A 11 5.37 -0.34 13.86
CA SER A 11 5.41 -0.15 12.40
C SER A 11 4.40 -1.05 11.68
N TRP A 12 4.26 -2.31 12.10
CA TRP A 12 3.27 -3.23 11.54
C TRP A 12 1.83 -2.76 11.78
N ASP A 13 1.50 -2.28 12.98
CA ASP A 13 0.17 -1.74 13.27
C ASP A 13 -0.14 -0.50 12.42
N ARG A 14 0.83 0.43 12.28
CA ARG A 14 0.67 1.61 11.40
C ARG A 14 0.48 1.21 9.94
N THR A 15 1.28 0.27 9.45
CA THR A 15 1.16 -0.28 8.09
C THR A 15 -0.24 -0.87 7.87
N ARG A 16 -0.69 -1.74 8.78
CA ARG A 16 -2.02 -2.36 8.70
C ARG A 16 -3.14 -1.32 8.67
N ARG A 17 -3.05 -0.27 9.49
CA ARG A 17 -4.03 0.83 9.48
C ARG A 17 -4.07 1.59 8.16
N HIS A 18 -2.92 1.83 7.55
CA HIS A 18 -2.88 2.48 6.24
C HIS A 18 -3.48 1.61 5.13
N LEU A 19 -3.16 0.32 5.10
CA LEU A 19 -3.73 -0.62 4.13
C LEU A 19 -5.24 -0.80 4.31
N ALA A 20 -5.72 -0.87 5.56
CA ALA A 20 -7.15 -0.92 5.85
C ALA A 20 -7.90 0.34 5.38
N ALA A 21 -7.32 1.52 5.58
CA ALA A 21 -7.90 2.78 5.10
C ALA A 21 -7.93 2.86 3.57
N ALA A 22 -6.84 2.45 2.90
CA ALA A 22 -6.79 2.34 1.45
C ALA A 22 -7.89 1.39 0.92
N ARG A 23 -8.07 0.24 1.57
CA ARG A 23 -9.11 -0.74 1.21
C ARG A 23 -10.54 -0.16 1.26
N THR A 24 -10.82 0.75 2.18
CA THR A 24 -12.15 1.41 2.26
C THR A 24 -12.50 2.18 0.99
N HIS A 25 -11.52 2.78 0.30
CA HIS A 25 -11.76 3.47 -0.97
C HIS A 25 -12.15 2.49 -2.09
N LEU A 26 -11.56 1.30 -2.11
CA LEU A 26 -11.93 0.26 -3.08
C LEU A 26 -13.29 -0.37 -2.75
N ALA A 27 -13.63 -0.49 -1.47
CA ALA A 27 -14.90 -1.08 -1.03
C ALA A 27 -16.13 -0.28 -1.47
N SER A 28 -15.97 1.01 -1.78
CA SER A 28 -17.04 1.84 -2.35
C SER A 28 -17.29 1.60 -3.84
N LEU A 29 -16.42 0.85 -4.52
CA LEU A 29 -16.53 0.62 -5.96
C LEU A 29 -17.26 -0.69 -6.27
N PRO A 30 -18.20 -0.68 -7.25
CA PRO A 30 -18.89 -1.90 -7.65
C PRO A 30 -17.93 -2.84 -8.41
N GLY A 31 -18.02 -4.14 -8.11
CA GLY A 31 -17.30 -5.18 -8.86
C GLY A 31 -15.83 -5.37 -8.49
N VAL A 32 -15.31 -4.65 -7.49
CA VAL A 32 -13.96 -4.89 -6.95
C VAL A 32 -14.02 -6.02 -5.93
N ASP A 33 -13.28 -7.11 -6.19
CA ASP A 33 -13.11 -8.20 -5.22
C ASP A 33 -12.02 -7.84 -4.21
N LEU A 34 -12.40 -7.79 -2.92
CA LEU A 34 -11.52 -7.47 -1.81
C LEU A 34 -11.16 -8.68 -0.95
N SER A 35 -11.51 -9.89 -1.39
CA SER A 35 -11.28 -11.12 -0.62
C SER A 35 -9.80 -11.34 -0.34
N ALA A 36 -8.95 -11.26 -1.38
CA ALA A 36 -7.50 -11.43 -1.25
C ALA A 36 -6.82 -10.40 -0.33
N PRO A 37 -6.97 -9.07 -0.52
CA PRO A 37 -6.35 -8.11 0.40
C PRO A 37 -6.95 -8.17 1.82
N ALA A 38 -8.18 -8.65 2.00
CA ALA A 38 -8.74 -8.87 3.33
C ALA A 38 -8.08 -10.05 4.05
N GLU A 39 -7.87 -11.17 3.36
CA GLU A 39 -7.18 -12.36 3.89
C GLU A 39 -5.74 -12.04 4.30
N PHE A 40 -4.98 -11.35 3.43
CA PHE A 40 -3.60 -10.95 3.74
C PHE A 40 -3.51 -10.04 4.98
N LEU A 41 -4.48 -9.13 5.17
CA LEU A 41 -4.53 -8.28 6.36
C LEU A 41 -4.87 -9.06 7.64
N GLU A 42 -5.67 -10.12 7.53
CA GLU A 42 -5.99 -11.02 8.64
C GLU A 42 -4.75 -11.80 9.11
N TYR A 43 -3.96 -12.30 8.15
CA TYR A 43 -2.75 -13.07 8.44
C TYR A 43 -1.47 -12.22 8.61
N ASN A 44 -1.61 -10.89 8.65
CA ASN A 44 -0.50 -9.94 8.78
C ASN A 44 0.55 -10.06 7.65
N GLU A 45 0.13 -10.50 6.47
CA GLU A 45 0.93 -10.57 5.24
C GLU A 45 0.93 -9.20 4.53
N LEU A 46 1.46 -8.18 5.21
CA LEU A 46 1.31 -6.77 4.84
C LEU A 46 1.88 -6.43 3.44
N GLY A 47 2.94 -7.13 3.01
CA GLY A 47 3.48 -6.99 1.66
C GLY A 47 2.53 -7.49 0.58
N LEU A 48 1.94 -8.67 0.77
CA LEU A 48 0.96 -9.23 -0.16
C LEU A 48 -0.33 -8.41 -0.20
N ALA A 49 -0.76 -7.91 0.96
CA ALA A 49 -1.87 -6.97 1.05
C ALA A 49 -1.59 -5.68 0.25
N PHE A 50 -0.38 -5.14 0.35
CA PHE A 50 0.04 -3.96 -0.41
C PHE A 50 0.05 -4.22 -1.91
N ASP A 51 0.72 -5.28 -2.36
CA ASP A 51 0.82 -5.64 -3.78
C ASP A 51 -0.58 -5.86 -4.38
N SER A 52 -1.44 -6.62 -3.68
CA SER A 52 -2.81 -6.88 -4.12
C SER A 52 -3.66 -5.60 -4.23
N LEU A 53 -3.52 -4.66 -3.29
CA LEU A 53 -4.23 -3.39 -3.35
C LEU A 53 -3.73 -2.48 -4.50
N VAL A 54 -2.45 -2.52 -4.83
CA VAL A 54 -1.91 -1.79 -5.99
C VAL A 54 -2.39 -2.39 -7.29
N ASP A 55 -2.39 -3.72 -7.41
CA ASP A 55 -2.87 -4.43 -8.60
C ASP A 55 -4.35 -4.15 -8.87
N LEU A 56 -5.19 -4.16 -7.84
CA LEU A 56 -6.60 -3.79 -7.95
C LEU A 56 -6.80 -2.32 -8.35
N ALA A 57 -5.86 -1.45 -7.96
CA ALA A 57 -5.94 0.00 -8.17
C ALA A 57 -5.34 0.48 -9.50
N VAL A 58 -4.60 -0.37 -10.21
CA VAL A 58 -3.76 0.03 -11.37
C VAL A 58 -4.56 0.72 -12.46
N ASP A 59 -5.75 0.20 -12.75
CA ASP A 59 -6.65 0.68 -13.81
C ASP A 59 -7.80 1.55 -13.26
N LEU A 60 -7.79 1.85 -11.97
CA LEU A 60 -8.85 2.61 -11.31
C LEU A 60 -8.43 4.07 -11.11
N ASP A 61 -9.36 4.98 -11.36
CA ASP A 61 -9.20 6.40 -11.08
C ASP A 61 -9.52 6.69 -9.60
N LEU A 62 -8.57 6.33 -8.73
CA LEU A 62 -8.71 6.45 -7.28
C LEU A 62 -8.30 7.84 -6.78
N PRO A 63 -8.97 8.34 -5.73
CA PRO A 63 -8.65 9.65 -5.16
C PRO A 63 -7.24 9.69 -4.58
N LEU A 64 -6.65 10.90 -4.55
CA LEU A 64 -5.34 11.15 -3.95
C LEU A 64 -5.18 10.54 -2.54
N ALA A 65 -6.25 10.56 -1.73
CA ALA A 65 -6.25 9.99 -0.38
C ALA A 65 -5.89 8.49 -0.35
N PHE A 66 -6.33 7.71 -1.35
CA PHE A 66 -5.96 6.30 -1.48
C PHE A 66 -4.43 6.17 -1.66
N TRP A 67 -3.87 6.89 -2.63
CA TRP A 67 -2.44 6.83 -2.94
C TRP A 67 -1.57 7.33 -1.78
N GLN A 68 -2.07 8.29 -0.98
CA GLN A 68 -1.39 8.74 0.24
C GLN A 68 -1.36 7.66 1.32
N HIS A 69 -2.42 6.86 1.47
CA HIS A 69 -2.42 5.72 2.38
C HIS A 69 -1.42 4.65 1.92
N MET A 70 -1.38 4.36 0.63
CA MET A 70 -0.42 3.41 0.06
C MET A 70 1.04 3.89 0.24
N ASP A 71 1.36 5.16 -0.02
CA ASP A 71 2.71 5.69 0.20
C ASP A 71 3.15 5.58 1.67
N ARG A 72 2.26 5.90 2.62
CA ARG A 72 2.58 5.74 4.05
C ARG A 72 2.85 4.29 4.43
N ALA A 73 2.06 3.33 3.91
CA ALA A 73 2.30 1.91 4.13
C ALA A 73 3.67 1.47 3.55
N ALA A 74 4.00 1.89 2.33
CA ALA A 74 5.27 1.59 1.69
C ALA A 74 6.47 2.17 2.46
N ARG A 75 6.34 3.36 3.06
CA ARG A 75 7.39 3.97 3.91
C ARG A 75 7.61 3.21 5.21
N GLU A 76 6.54 2.82 5.90
CA GLU A 76 6.65 2.02 7.14
C GLU A 76 7.35 0.68 6.89
N MET A 77 7.08 0.06 5.73
CA MET A 77 7.71 -1.17 5.27
C MET A 77 9.08 -0.96 4.57
N ARG A 78 9.50 0.28 4.37
CA ARG A 78 10.77 0.67 3.71
C ARG A 78 10.93 0.15 2.27
N LEU A 79 9.82 -0.03 1.55
CA LEU A 79 9.83 -0.61 0.19
C LEU A 79 10.63 0.22 -0.82
N TYR A 80 10.69 1.54 -0.65
CA TYR A 80 11.44 2.43 -1.57
C TYR A 80 12.96 2.23 -1.52
N SER A 81 13.49 1.85 -0.37
CA SER A 81 14.92 1.56 -0.22
C SER A 81 15.28 0.17 -0.76
N ASP A 82 14.34 -0.76 -0.72
CA ASP A 82 14.49 -2.12 -1.27
C ASP A 82 14.39 -2.10 -2.81
N ALA A 83 13.51 -1.27 -3.37
CA ALA A 83 13.31 -1.10 -4.82
C ALA A 83 14.59 -0.65 -5.55
N LEU A 84 15.47 0.13 -4.89
CA LEU A 84 16.80 0.50 -5.42
C LEU A 84 17.68 -0.71 -5.79
N HIS A 85 17.42 -1.88 -5.20
CA HIS A 85 18.17 -3.11 -5.43
C HIS A 85 17.42 -4.12 -6.31
N LYS A 86 16.15 -3.84 -6.68
CA LYS A 86 15.28 -4.67 -7.52
C LYS A 86 14.51 -3.79 -8.52
N PRO A 87 15.10 -3.48 -9.68
CA PRO A 87 14.57 -2.48 -10.63
C PRO A 87 13.34 -2.94 -11.44
N HIS A 88 12.74 -4.08 -11.12
CA HIS A 88 11.47 -4.48 -11.74
C HIS A 88 10.36 -3.67 -11.08
N LEU A 89 9.53 -2.99 -11.88
CA LEU A 89 8.34 -2.22 -11.49
C LEU A 89 7.65 -2.82 -10.26
N THR A 90 8.05 -2.37 -9.07
CA THR A 90 7.45 -2.86 -7.84
C THR A 90 6.11 -2.15 -7.66
N ALA A 91 5.19 -2.76 -6.93
CA ALA A 91 3.95 -2.08 -6.53
C ALA A 91 4.23 -0.71 -5.86
N ALA A 92 5.38 -0.58 -5.18
CA ALA A 92 5.82 0.67 -4.56
C ALA A 92 6.19 1.74 -5.60
N ASP A 93 6.90 1.40 -6.67
CA ASP A 93 7.18 2.32 -7.78
C ASP A 93 5.89 2.78 -8.46
N HIS A 94 4.94 1.87 -8.66
CA HIS A 94 3.65 2.20 -9.24
C HIS A 94 2.87 3.17 -8.34
N CYS A 95 2.85 2.91 -7.04
CA CYS A 95 2.25 3.81 -6.05
C CYS A 95 2.84 5.23 -6.11
N LEU A 96 4.16 5.38 -6.23
CA LEU A 96 4.80 6.70 -6.35
C LEU A 96 4.37 7.45 -7.61
N ARG A 97 4.30 6.76 -8.75
CA ARG A 97 3.88 7.35 -10.02
C ARG A 97 2.42 7.81 -9.97
N ARG A 98 1.53 6.98 -9.43
CA ARG A 98 0.10 7.33 -9.28
C ARG A 98 -0.11 8.44 -8.26
N LEU A 99 0.64 8.44 -7.17
CA LEU A 99 0.61 9.54 -6.20
C LEU A 99 1.02 10.86 -6.84
N ALA A 100 2.11 10.87 -7.62
CA ALA A 100 2.56 12.04 -8.34
C ALA A 100 1.48 12.54 -9.32
N ALA A 101 0.95 11.65 -10.16
CA ALA A 101 -0.10 11.99 -11.12
C ALA A 101 -1.38 12.51 -10.46
N ALA A 102 -1.84 11.89 -9.36
CA ALA A 102 -3.02 12.32 -8.61
C ALA A 102 -2.81 13.62 -7.81
N SER A 103 -1.57 14.10 -7.69
CA SER A 103 -1.23 15.34 -6.98
C SER A 103 -1.05 16.54 -7.92
N GLU A 104 -1.05 16.32 -9.24
CA GLU A 104 -0.95 17.40 -10.21
C GLU A 104 -2.27 18.19 -10.25
N PRO A 105 -2.23 19.54 -10.22
CA PRO A 105 -3.43 20.35 -10.41
C PRO A 105 -3.92 20.20 -11.87
N GLU A 106 -5.25 20.09 -12.05
CA GLU A 106 -5.92 20.09 -13.37
C GLU A 106 -5.57 21.30 -14.23
#